data_AF-A0A382H2U5-F1
#
_entry.id   AF-A0A382H2U5-F1
#
_cell.length_a   1.000
_cell.length_b   1.000
_cell.length_c   1.000
_cell.angle_alpha   90.00
_cell.angle_beta   90.00
_cell.angle_gamma   90.00
#
_symmetry.space_group_name_H-M   'P 1'
#
loop_
_entity.id
_entity.type
_entity.pdbx_description
1 polymer ?
#
loop_
_entity_poly.entity_id
_entity_poly.type
_entity_poly.pdbx_seq_one_letter_code
_entity_poly.pdbx_strand_id
1 'polypeptide(L)'
;MKINKTDNIVDESEGRARILFGWQLKLVAIVAFTWTLFQLWYASPLPFMVGFGVFIDVPARAIHLGFGLFLAFLLFPFHKKNRSKKINILNLLLSMVAFFVTFYLFYNYEALVYRNGVLLKHPISLFGNEYFFPTELIIGGVGILLLLE
;
A
#
# COMPACT_ATOMS: atom_id res chain seq x y z
N MET A 1 19.32 24.42 -27.69
CA MET A 1 19.55 23.27 -26.79
C MET A 1 18.63 22.14 -27.26
N LYS A 2 19.16 21.18 -28.04
CA LYS A 2 18.38 20.04 -28.58
C LYS A 2 18.23 19.01 -27.46
N ILE A 3 17.03 18.87 -26.91
CA ILE A 3 16.68 17.75 -26.04
C ILE A 3 16.56 16.55 -26.98
N ASN A 4 17.54 15.64 -26.91
CA ASN A 4 17.71 14.57 -27.88
C ASN A 4 16.60 13.53 -27.71
N LYS A 5 16.19 12.93 -28.83
CA LYS A 5 15.15 11.89 -28.92
C LYS A 5 15.34 10.74 -27.91
N THR A 6 16.57 10.50 -27.46
CA THR A 6 16.93 9.56 -26.39
C THR A 6 16.29 9.89 -25.05
N ASP A 7 16.26 11.16 -24.64
CA ASP A 7 15.71 11.56 -23.34
C ASP A 7 14.19 11.32 -23.31
N ASN A 8 13.51 11.55 -24.45
CA ASN A 8 12.09 11.26 -24.58
C ASN A 8 11.78 9.75 -24.56
N ILE A 9 12.61 8.91 -25.17
CA ILE A 9 12.42 7.44 -25.16
C ILE A 9 12.66 6.90 -23.75
N VAL A 10 13.68 7.41 -23.05
CA VAL A 10 13.98 7.04 -21.66
C VAL A 10 12.83 7.47 -20.75
N ASP A 11 12.33 8.70 -20.87
CA ASP A 11 11.21 9.25 -20.09
C ASP A 11 9.86 8.56 -20.40
N GLU A 12 9.72 7.95 -21.59
CA GLU A 12 8.58 7.12 -21.97
C GLU A 12 8.70 5.68 -21.42
N SER A 13 9.93 5.15 -21.31
CA SER A 13 10.23 3.82 -20.76
C SER A 13 10.33 3.74 -19.23
N GLU A 14 10.85 4.77 -18.56
CA GLU A 14 11.02 4.84 -17.10
C GLU A 14 9.72 5.28 -16.39
N GLY A 15 8.69 5.63 -17.16
CA GLY A 15 7.40 6.08 -16.67
C GLY A 15 7.47 7.47 -16.04
N ARG A 16 6.31 7.97 -15.58
CA ARG A 16 6.12 9.32 -15.01
C ARG A 16 6.84 9.55 -13.66
N ALA A 17 7.90 8.81 -13.35
CA ALA A 17 8.68 8.95 -12.12
C ALA A 17 9.36 10.32 -12.06
N ARG A 18 9.48 10.89 -10.86
CA ARG A 18 10.19 12.15 -10.64
C ARG A 18 11.68 11.94 -10.74
N ILE A 19 12.37 12.96 -11.25
CA ILE A 19 13.82 13.06 -11.15
C ILE A 19 14.14 13.68 -9.78
N LEU A 20 14.60 12.84 -8.85
CA LEU A 20 14.90 13.24 -7.48
C LEU A 20 16.39 13.63 -7.35
N PHE A 21 16.67 14.76 -6.70
CA PHE A 21 18.03 15.22 -6.43
C PHE A 21 18.29 15.39 -4.93
N GLY A 22 19.48 15.00 -4.47
CA GLY A 22 19.96 15.26 -3.10
C GLY A 22 19.48 14.26 -2.05
N TRP A 23 19.04 14.76 -0.89
CA TRP A 23 18.66 13.94 0.27
C TRP A 23 17.45 13.03 -0.02
N GLN A 24 16.49 13.50 -0.80
CA GLN A 24 15.29 12.72 -1.15
C GLN A 24 15.63 11.46 -1.96
N LEU A 25 16.62 11.53 -2.84
CA LEU A 25 17.08 10.37 -3.61
C LEU A 25 17.68 9.30 -2.69
N LYS A 26 18.48 9.71 -1.69
CA LYS A 26 19.04 8.80 -0.69
C LYS A 26 17.93 8.10 0.12
N LEU A 27 16.91 8.84 0.55
CA LEU A 27 15.77 8.26 1.28
C LEU A 27 15.05 7.21 0.42
N VAL A 28 14.72 7.55 -0.83
CA VAL A 28 14.05 6.62 -1.76
C VAL A 28 14.91 5.40 -2.03
N ALA A 29 16.21 5.58 -2.26
CA ALA A 29 17.15 4.49 -2.50
C ALA A 29 17.25 3.54 -1.30
N ILE A 30 17.33 4.08 -0.08
CA ILE A 30 17.37 3.28 1.15
C ILE A 30 16.08 2.46 1.28
N VAL A 31 14.92 3.09 1.08
CA VAL A 31 13.63 2.39 1.18
C VAL A 31 13.47 1.33 0.10
N ALA A 32 13.86 1.63 -1.14
CA ALA A 32 13.85 0.66 -2.23
C ALA A 32 14.78 -0.52 -1.95
N PHE A 33 15.98 -0.26 -1.42
CA PHE A 33 16.91 -1.29 -1.00
C PHE A 33 16.34 -2.17 0.12
N THR A 34 15.74 -1.58 1.15
CA THR A 34 15.06 -2.30 2.22
C THR A 34 13.90 -3.15 1.69
N TRP A 35 13.14 -2.65 0.72
CA TRP A 35 12.05 -3.39 0.10
C TRP A 35 12.55 -4.63 -0.65
N THR A 36 13.59 -4.50 -1.47
CA THR A 36 14.20 -5.64 -2.16
C THR A 36 14.77 -6.65 -1.17
N LEU A 37 15.39 -6.18 -0.08
CA LEU A 37 15.90 -7.06 0.98
C LEU A 37 14.77 -7.85 1.66
N PHE A 38 13.61 -7.22 1.91
CA PHE A 38 12.42 -7.89 2.44
C PHE A 38 11.90 -8.96 1.46
N GLN A 39 11.83 -8.65 0.16
CA GLN A 39 11.43 -9.63 -0.86
C GLN A 39 12.38 -10.83 -0.90
N LEU A 40 13.70 -10.60 -0.81
CA LEU A 40 14.71 -11.66 -0.75
C LEU A 40 14.60 -12.49 0.53
N TRP A 41 14.36 -11.85 1.68
CA TRP A 41 14.16 -12.54 2.95
C TRP A 41 12.95 -13.48 2.88
N TYR A 42 11.81 -12.98 2.40
CA TYR A 42 10.58 -13.76 2.30
C TYR A 42 10.66 -14.89 1.25
N ALA A 43 11.33 -14.68 0.12
CA ALA A 43 11.50 -15.70 -0.92
C ALA A 43 12.56 -16.77 -0.56
N SER A 44 13.43 -16.48 0.41
CA SER A 44 14.49 -17.37 0.84
C SER A 44 14.00 -18.38 1.87
N PRO A 45 14.60 -19.59 1.96
CA PRO A 45 14.34 -20.54 3.05
C PRO A 45 14.97 -20.13 4.40
N LEU A 46 15.78 -19.06 4.42
CA LEU A 46 16.46 -18.54 5.62
C LEU A 46 15.54 -18.19 6.80
N PRO A 47 14.33 -17.61 6.63
CA PRO A 47 13.43 -17.31 7.74
C PRO A 47 13.05 -18.56 8.52
N PHE A 48 12.89 -19.69 7.82
CA PHE A 48 12.57 -20.98 8.42
C PHE A 48 13.78 -21.59 9.16
N MET A 49 15.00 -21.37 8.67
CA MET A 49 16.23 -21.85 9.32
C MET A 49 16.60 -21.05 10.58
N VAL A 50 16.38 -19.73 10.55
CA VAL A 50 16.69 -18.82 11.66
C VAL A 50 15.54 -18.78 12.69
N GLY A 51 14.34 -19.24 12.33
CA GLY A 51 13.16 -19.26 13.21
C GLY A 51 12.63 -17.87 13.57
N PHE A 52 13.08 -16.83 12.87
CA PHE A 52 12.71 -15.43 13.09
C PHE A 52 12.17 -14.82 11.80
N GLY A 53 11.14 -13.97 11.92
CA GLY A 53 10.56 -13.28 10.77
C GLY A 53 9.84 -14.21 9.78
N VAL A 54 9.19 -15.26 10.30
CA VAL A 54 8.30 -16.12 9.52
C VAL A 54 6.94 -15.42 9.39
N PHE A 55 6.68 -14.85 8.22
CA PHE A 55 5.43 -14.18 7.92
C PHE A 55 4.48 -15.11 7.17
N ILE A 56 3.21 -15.10 7.56
CA ILE A 56 2.11 -15.78 6.84
C ILE A 56 1.84 -15.02 5.53
N ASP A 57 1.29 -15.68 4.50
CA ASP A 57 1.11 -15.10 3.16
C ASP A 57 0.36 -13.76 3.14
N VAL A 58 -0.70 -13.62 3.93
CA VAL A 58 -1.53 -12.40 3.96
C VAL A 58 -0.77 -11.20 4.55
N PRO A 59 -0.19 -11.27 5.77
CA PRO A 59 0.60 -10.17 6.32
C PRO A 59 1.83 -9.83 5.48
N ALA A 60 2.49 -10.82 4.85
CA ALA A 60 3.64 -10.58 3.98
C ALA A 60 3.27 -9.73 2.76
N ARG A 61 2.13 -10.03 2.11
CA ARG A 61 1.60 -9.23 1.00
C ARG A 61 1.23 -7.81 1.42
N ALA A 62 0.66 -7.63 2.62
CA ALA A 62 0.33 -6.31 3.14
C ALA A 62 1.57 -5.44 3.34
N ILE A 63 2.66 -6.00 3.87
CA ILE A 63 3.95 -5.30 4.00
C ILE A 63 4.51 -4.95 2.62
N HIS A 64 4.52 -5.89 1.68
CA HIS A 64 4.98 -5.65 0.31
C HIS A 64 4.19 -4.51 -0.37
N LEU A 65 2.86 -4.51 -0.23
CA LEU A 65 1.98 -3.47 -0.74
C LEU A 65 2.29 -2.11 -0.10
N GLY A 66 2.59 -2.09 1.21
CA GLY A 66 2.94 -0.86 1.92
C GLY A 66 4.23 -0.20 1.41
N PHE A 67 5.28 -0.99 1.16
CA PHE A 67 6.49 -0.48 0.51
C PHE A 67 6.21 0.03 -0.91
N GLY A 68 5.40 -0.71 -1.67
CA GLY A 68 5.01 -0.34 -3.03
C GLY A 68 4.26 0.99 -3.09
N LEU A 69 3.21 1.18 -2.29
CA LEU A 69 2.46 2.44 -2.25
C LEU A 69 3.30 3.59 -1.68
N PHE A 70 4.12 3.35 -0.66
CA PHE A 70 5.00 4.38 -0.12
C PHE A 70 5.93 4.93 -1.20
N LEU A 71 6.62 4.05 -1.92
CA LEU A 71 7.51 4.45 -3.02
C LEU A 71 6.73 5.05 -4.20
N ALA A 72 5.55 4.52 -4.52
CA ALA A 72 4.72 5.06 -5.59
C ALA A 72 4.35 6.53 -5.33
N PHE A 73 3.87 6.88 -4.13
CA PHE A 73 3.55 8.28 -3.81
C PHE A 73 4.78 9.18 -3.73
N LEU A 74 5.93 8.62 -3.37
CA LEU A 74 7.18 9.36 -3.28
C LEU A 74 7.78 9.66 -4.67
N LEU A 75 7.70 8.68 -5.59
CA LEU A 75 8.24 8.74 -6.94
C LEU A 75 7.30 9.40 -7.93
N PHE A 76 5.99 9.17 -7.86
CA PHE A 76 5.05 9.69 -8.85
C PHE A 76 4.46 11.04 -8.42
N PRO A 77 4.51 12.09 -9.27
CA PRO A 77 3.88 13.36 -9.02
C PRO A 77 2.39 13.34 -9.34
N PHE A 78 1.57 13.84 -8.41
CA PHE A 78 0.12 14.03 -8.61
C PHE A 78 -0.23 14.95 -9.79
N HIS A 79 0.73 15.75 -10.29
CA HIS A 79 0.52 16.68 -11.39
C HIS A 79 1.67 16.65 -12.40
N LYS A 80 1.33 16.51 -13.69
CA LYS A 80 2.26 16.41 -14.85
C LYS A 80 3.30 17.54 -14.91
N LYS A 81 2.97 18.73 -14.39
CA LYS A 81 3.79 19.95 -14.46
C LYS A 81 4.92 20.03 -13.42
N ASN A 82 4.90 19.18 -12.38
CA ASN A 82 5.82 19.27 -11.23
C ASN A 82 6.89 18.16 -11.20
N ARG A 83 7.31 17.66 -12.38
CA ARG A 83 8.26 16.54 -12.50
C ARG A 83 9.69 16.85 -12.00
N SER A 84 10.11 18.12 -12.02
CA SER A 84 11.48 18.53 -11.65
C SER A 84 11.58 19.22 -10.28
N LYS A 85 10.50 19.27 -9.50
CA LYS A 85 10.50 19.91 -8.17
C LYS A 85 10.67 18.88 -7.05
N LYS A 86 11.27 19.33 -5.94
CA LYS A 86 11.39 18.61 -4.66
C LYS A 86 10.06 17.93 -4.29
N ILE A 87 10.14 16.80 -3.59
CA ILE A 87 8.97 16.10 -3.05
C ILE A 87 8.11 17.11 -2.29
N ASN A 88 6.86 17.29 -2.75
CA ASN A 88 5.90 18.16 -2.08
C ASN A 88 5.48 17.49 -0.77
N ILE A 89 5.32 18.27 0.30
CA ILE A 89 4.94 17.80 1.63
C ILE A 89 3.68 16.94 1.59
N LEU A 90 2.74 17.25 0.70
CA LEU A 90 1.53 16.48 0.46
C LEU A 90 1.82 15.04 0.02
N ASN A 91 2.80 14.82 -0.86
CA ASN A 91 3.12 13.47 -1.33
C ASN A 91 3.86 12.67 -0.26
N LEU A 92 4.68 13.33 0.56
CA LEU A 92 5.32 12.70 1.72
C LEU A 92 4.27 12.31 2.77
N LEU A 93 3.29 13.18 3.03
CA LEU A 93 2.19 12.87 3.93
C LEU A 93 1.36 11.71 3.38
N LEU A 94 1.02 11.75 2.09
CA LEU A 94 0.25 10.70 1.44
C LEU A 94 0.99 9.36 1.43
N SER A 95 2.31 9.36 1.21
CA SER A 95 3.13 8.14 1.29
C SER A 95 3.13 7.57 2.71
N MET A 96 3.29 8.41 3.73
CA MET A 96 3.24 7.99 5.14
C MET A 96 1.86 7.43 5.50
N VAL A 97 0.78 8.12 5.12
CA VAL A 97 -0.60 7.64 5.35
C VAL A 97 -0.81 6.29 4.66
N ALA A 98 -0.40 6.16 3.41
CA ALA A 98 -0.54 4.90 2.67
C ALA A 98 0.22 3.75 3.37
N PHE A 99 1.46 4.02 3.80
CA PHE A 99 2.24 3.05 4.57
C PHE A 99 1.52 2.65 5.85
N PHE A 100 1.04 3.60 6.66
CA PHE A 100 0.30 3.31 7.90
C PHE A 100 -0.99 2.53 7.65
N VAL A 101 -1.76 2.88 6.62
CA VAL A 101 -3.00 2.17 6.25
C VAL A 101 -2.71 0.72 5.88
N THR A 102 -1.68 0.47 5.08
CA THR A 102 -1.28 -0.91 4.74
C THR A 102 -0.67 -1.66 5.93
N PHE A 103 0.11 -0.96 6.76
CA PHE A 103 0.74 -1.55 7.94
C PHE A 103 -0.29 -1.93 9.01
N TYR A 104 -1.42 -1.24 9.07
CA TYR A 104 -2.54 -1.63 9.93
C TYR A 104 -3.04 -3.06 9.64
N LEU A 105 -3.06 -3.49 8.37
CA LEU A 105 -3.44 -4.87 8.01
C LEU A 105 -2.45 -5.88 8.58
N PHE A 106 -1.16 -5.55 8.62
CA PHE A 106 -0.14 -6.39 9.24
C PHE A 106 -0.28 -6.41 10.77
N TYR A 107 -0.41 -5.23 11.40
CA TYR A 107 -0.48 -5.11 12.85
C TYR A 107 -1.75 -5.76 13.43
N ASN A 108 -2.90 -5.56 12.79
CA ASN A 108 -4.19 -6.07 13.25
C ASN A 108 -4.63 -7.34 12.52
N TYR A 109 -3.68 -8.07 11.92
CA TYR A 109 -3.96 -9.26 11.14
C TYR A 109 -4.76 -10.30 11.92
N GLU A 110 -4.38 -10.59 13.17
CA GLU A 110 -5.08 -11.58 13.98
C GLU A 110 -6.55 -11.20 14.22
N ALA A 111 -6.83 -9.96 14.62
CA ALA A 111 -8.21 -9.54 14.86
C ALA A 111 -9.04 -9.54 13.56
N LEU A 112 -8.42 -9.26 12.40
CA LEU A 112 -9.07 -9.38 11.10
C LEU A 112 -9.40 -10.84 10.78
N VAL A 113 -8.49 -11.78 11.07
CA VAL A 113 -8.73 -13.23 10.88
C VAL A 113 -9.78 -13.75 11.85
N TYR A 114 -9.77 -13.35 13.11
CA TYR A 114 -10.76 -13.80 14.10
C TYR A 114 -12.16 -13.21 13.87
N ARG A 115 -12.24 -12.05 13.20
CA ARG A 115 -13.53 -11.46 12.78
C ARG A 115 -13.96 -11.92 11.39
N ASN A 116 -13.10 -12.60 10.62
CA ASN A 116 -13.48 -13.14 9.32
C ASN A 116 -14.64 -14.12 9.50
N GLY A 117 -15.80 -13.78 8.92
CA GLY A 117 -17.02 -14.58 9.02
C GLY A 117 -17.94 -14.23 10.20
N VAL A 118 -17.54 -13.36 11.13
CA VAL A 118 -18.44 -12.83 12.16
C VAL A 118 -19.15 -11.60 11.62
N LEU A 119 -20.42 -11.78 11.23
CA LEU A 119 -21.27 -10.67 10.83
C LEU A 119 -21.35 -9.65 11.98
N LEU A 120 -20.79 -8.46 11.77
CA LEU A 120 -21.07 -7.29 12.60
C LEU A 120 -22.55 -6.94 12.45
N LYS A 121 -23.35 -7.50 13.35
CA LYS A 121 -24.74 -7.12 13.55
C LYS A 121 -24.72 -5.96 14.52
N HIS A 122 -25.16 -4.78 14.09
CA HIS A 122 -25.47 -3.71 15.01
C HIS A 122 -26.89 -3.96 15.54
N PRO A 123 -27.07 -4.32 16.83
CA PRO A 123 -28.39 -4.38 17.42
C PRO A 123 -28.87 -2.93 17.60
N ILE A 124 -29.89 -2.55 16.83
CA ILE A 124 -30.55 -1.25 16.98
C ILE A 124 -31.86 -1.52 17.70
N SER A 125 -31.93 -1.13 18.97
CA SER A 125 -33.14 -1.23 19.78
C SER A 125 -34.02 0.00 19.49
N LEU A 126 -35.06 -0.17 18.66
CA LEU A 126 -36.09 0.86 18.44
C LEU A 126 -37.44 0.29 18.87
N PHE A 127 -38.14 0.97 19.78
CA PHE A 127 -39.50 0.60 20.21
C PHE A 127 -39.64 -0.82 20.81
N GLY A 128 -38.66 -1.28 21.60
CA GLY A 128 -38.75 -2.57 22.30
C GLY A 128 -38.56 -3.80 21.40
N ASN A 129 -38.28 -3.61 20.12
CA ASN A 129 -37.90 -4.67 19.18
C ASN A 129 -36.40 -4.56 18.86
N GLU A 130 -35.69 -5.69 18.93
CA GLU A 130 -34.29 -5.79 18.53
C GLU A 130 -34.20 -6.00 17.01
N TYR A 131 -33.83 -4.94 16.28
CA TYR A 131 -33.54 -5.06 14.87
C TYR A 131 -32.03 -5.23 14.67
N PHE A 132 -31.63 -6.41 14.22
CA PHE A 132 -30.24 -6.70 13.83
C PHE A 132 -30.01 -6.16 12.42
N PHE A 133 -29.26 -5.07 12.28
CA PHE A 133 -28.94 -4.52 10.96
C PHE A 133 -27.62 -5.12 10.44
N PRO A 134 -27.64 -5.96 9.38
CA PRO A 134 -26.44 -6.63 8.86
C PRO A 134 -25.73 -5.72 7.86
N THR A 135 -24.99 -4.72 8.36
CA THR A 135 -24.27 -3.73 7.53
C THR A 135 -23.28 -4.38 6.56
N GLU A 136 -22.55 -5.40 7.02
CA GLU A 136 -21.53 -6.09 6.22
C GLU A 136 -22.14 -6.90 5.07
N LEU A 137 -23.35 -7.46 5.24
CA LEU A 137 -24.05 -8.15 4.16
C LEU A 137 -24.43 -7.18 3.03
N ILE A 138 -24.87 -5.98 3.41
CA ILE A 138 -25.24 -4.94 2.44
C ILE A 138 -24.00 -4.44 1.71
N ILE A 139 -22.91 -4.13 2.42
CA ILE A 139 -21.66 -3.66 1.81
C ILE A 139 -21.02 -4.75 0.95
N GLY A 140 -20.94 -5.98 1.44
CA GLY A 140 -20.41 -7.12 0.70
C GLY A 140 -21.24 -7.47 -0.53
N GLY A 141 -22.57 -7.43 -0.41
CA GLY A 141 -23.50 -7.64 -1.52
C GLY A 141 -23.37 -6.57 -2.61
N VAL A 142 -23.27 -5.30 -2.22
CA VAL A 142 -23.02 -4.19 -3.15
C VAL A 142 -21.66 -4.36 -3.85
N GLY A 143 -20.62 -4.77 -3.10
CA GLY A 143 -19.30 -5.02 -3.68
C GLY A 143 -19.30 -6.16 -4.71
N ILE A 144 -20.02 -7.25 -4.44
CA ILE A 144 -20.18 -8.37 -5.38
C ILE A 144 -20.96 -7.93 -6.62
N LEU A 145 -22.04 -7.17 -6.45
CA LEU A 145 -22.82 -6.63 -7.56
C LEU A 145 -22.01 -5.71 -8.46
N LEU A 146 -21.21 -4.81 -7.88
CA LEU A 146 -20.31 -3.92 -8.62
C LEU A 146 -19.17 -4.66 -9.34
N LEU A 147 -18.79 -5.85 -8.89
CA LEU A 147 -17.81 -6.70 -9.57
C LEU A 147 -18.42 -7.52 -10.72
N LEU A 148 -19.75 -7.68 -10.72
CA LEU A 148 -20.53 -8.40 -11.72
C LEU A 148 -21.05 -7.50 -12.84
N GLU A 149 -21.00 -6.19 -12.67
CA GLU A 149 -21.27 -5.15 -13.69
C GLU A 149 -19.98 -4.74 -14.42
#